data_AF-A0A2N1R902-F1
#
_entry.id   AF-A0A2N1R902-F1
#
_cell.length_a   1.000
_cell.length_b   1.000
_cell.length_c   1.000
_cell.angle_alpha   90.00
_cell.angle_beta   90.00
_cell.angle_gamma   90.00
#
_symmetry.space_group_name_H-M   'P 1'
#
loop_
_entity.id
_entity.type
_entity.pdbx_description
1 polymer ?
#
loop_
_entity_poly.entity_id
_entity_poly.type
_entity_poly.pdbx_seq_one_letter_code
_entity_poly.pdbx_strand_id
1 'polypeptide(L)'
;MITGVIGSIEAAEALKLALGSPAVRKTLLSVSLWDSSFHEVEIERDAACPACSHGRYDFLDVHRGTCTVSLCGRDSVQVSPADGTVVDFETVATRLRPLGTVRASTFMLTFTSPDREIRLFRDGRAIITSVRDESQAKSIYSDYIGF
;
A
#
# COMPACT_ATOMS: atom_id res chain seq x y z
N MET A 1 13.80 -19.66 0.84
CA MET A 1 12.76 -18.60 0.77
C MET A 1 12.99 -17.84 -0.53
N ILE A 2 12.08 -17.94 -1.51
CA ILE A 2 12.27 -17.34 -2.86
C ILE A 2 12.47 -15.82 -2.79
N THR A 3 11.78 -15.13 -1.89
CA THR A 3 11.90 -13.68 -1.69
C THR A 3 13.31 -13.22 -1.33
N GLY A 4 14.06 -14.03 -0.56
CA GLY A 4 15.46 -13.69 -0.22
C GLY A 4 16.40 -13.79 -1.42
N VAL A 5 16.15 -14.75 -2.33
CA VAL A 5 16.92 -14.88 -3.57
C VAL A 5 16.64 -13.68 -4.48
N ILE A 6 15.36 -13.34 -4.67
CA ILE A 6 14.96 -12.18 -5.48
C ILE A 6 15.54 -10.89 -4.90
N GLY A 7 15.39 -10.65 -3.59
CA GLY A 7 15.92 -9.44 -2.96
C GLY A 7 17.45 -9.32 -3.04
N SER A 8 18.18 -10.44 -2.99
CA SER A 8 19.65 -10.41 -3.16
C SER A 8 20.04 -10.03 -4.60
N ILE A 9 19.30 -10.52 -5.59
CA ILE A 9 19.51 -10.16 -7.00
C ILE A 9 19.19 -8.69 -7.22
N GLU A 10 18.05 -8.20 -6.72
CA GLU A 10 17.64 -6.79 -6.82
C GLU A 10 18.66 -5.85 -6.16
N ALA A 11 19.17 -6.20 -4.98
CA ALA A 11 20.21 -5.42 -4.30
C ALA A 11 21.49 -5.34 -5.13
N ALA A 12 21.89 -6.44 -5.78
CA ALA A 12 23.04 -6.45 -6.68
C ALA A 12 22.80 -5.58 -7.93
N GLU A 13 21.62 -5.63 -8.55
CA GLU A 13 21.28 -4.77 -9.69
C GLU A 13 21.24 -3.28 -9.30
N ALA A 14 20.72 -2.95 -8.11
CA ALA A 14 20.74 -1.59 -7.58
C ALA A 14 22.17 -1.07 -7.40
N LEU A 15 23.09 -1.91 -6.90
CA LEU A 15 24.50 -1.54 -6.78
C LEU A 15 25.15 -1.31 -8.15
N LYS A 16 24.86 -2.17 -9.13
CA LYS A 16 25.35 -2.00 -10.51
C LYS A 16 24.85 -0.67 -11.10
N LEU A 17 23.58 -0.32 -10.89
CA LEU A 17 23.00 0.95 -11.32
C LEU A 17 23.70 2.14 -10.66
N ALA A 18 23.89 2.10 -9.34
CA ALA A 18 24.55 3.17 -8.59
C ALA A 18 26.00 3.41 -9.02
N LEU A 19 26.70 2.36 -9.44
CA LEU A 19 28.07 2.43 -9.95
C LEU A 19 28.16 2.75 -11.45
N GLY A 20 27.02 2.93 -12.15
CA GLY A 20 27.00 3.15 -13.59
C GLY A 20 27.53 1.95 -14.40
N SER A 21 27.44 0.74 -13.84
CA SER A 21 27.97 -0.46 -14.48
C SER A 21 27.20 -0.81 -15.77
N PRO A 22 27.87 -1.17 -16.86
CA PRO A 22 27.20 -1.64 -18.07
C PRO A 22 26.58 -3.04 -17.90
N ALA A 23 26.91 -3.76 -16.81
CA ALA A 23 26.43 -5.12 -16.53
C ALA A 23 25.04 -5.17 -15.85
N VAL A 24 24.33 -4.04 -15.81
CA VAL A 24 22.95 -3.97 -15.32
C VAL A 24 22.04 -4.79 -16.24
N ARG A 25 21.25 -5.67 -15.64
CA ARG A 25 20.25 -6.45 -16.38
C ARG A 25 19.13 -5.54 -16.89
N LYS A 26 18.72 -5.74 -18.15
CA LYS A 26 17.60 -5.03 -18.81
C LYS A 26 16.44 -5.94 -19.19
N THR A 27 16.53 -7.21 -18.81
CA THR A 27 15.55 -8.28 -19.05
C THR A 27 14.67 -8.49 -17.81
N LEU A 28 13.49 -9.05 -18.02
CA LEU A 28 12.71 -9.65 -16.94
C LEU A 28 13.34 -10.99 -16.57
N LEU A 29 13.75 -11.10 -15.31
CA LEU A 29 14.26 -12.34 -14.75
C LEU A 29 13.13 -13.11 -14.05
N SER A 30 12.88 -14.33 -14.49
CA SER A 30 12.03 -15.31 -13.83
C SER A 30 12.89 -16.41 -13.20
N VAL A 31 12.61 -16.77 -11.95
CA VAL A 31 13.39 -17.74 -11.19
C VAL A 31 12.48 -18.84 -10.65
N SER A 32 12.72 -20.09 -11.08
CA SER A 32 12.13 -21.29 -10.44
C SER A 32 13.19 -21.98 -9.61
N LEU A 33 13.05 -21.96 -8.29
CA LEU A 33 13.97 -22.70 -7.41
C LEU A 33 13.71 -24.20 -7.42
N TRP A 34 12.48 -24.62 -7.71
CA TRP A 34 12.14 -26.04 -7.79
C TRP A 34 12.88 -26.70 -8.94
N ASP A 35 12.82 -26.07 -10.12
CA ASP A 35 13.48 -26.55 -11.32
C ASP A 35 14.92 -26.04 -11.44
N SER A 36 15.38 -25.23 -10.48
CA SER A 36 16.66 -24.52 -10.49
C SER A 36 16.90 -23.73 -11.79
N SER A 37 15.85 -23.13 -12.34
CA SER A 37 15.89 -22.42 -13.61
C SER A 37 15.88 -20.91 -13.46
N PHE A 38 16.64 -20.26 -14.34
CA PHE A 38 16.69 -18.81 -14.52
C PHE A 38 16.34 -18.51 -15.97
N HIS A 39 15.24 -17.80 -16.17
CA HIS A 39 14.77 -17.43 -17.49
C HIS A 39 14.79 -15.91 -17.62
N GLU A 40 15.47 -15.43 -18.65
CA GLU A 40 15.49 -14.01 -18.99
C GLU A 40 14.63 -13.77 -20.23
N VAL A 41 13.79 -12.75 -20.14
CA VAL A 41 12.93 -12.31 -21.24
C VAL A 41 13.24 -10.86 -21.55
N GLU A 42 13.58 -10.57 -22.80
CA GLU A 42 13.71 -9.20 -23.27
C GLU A 42 12.35 -8.52 -23.26
N ILE A 43 12.30 -7.31 -22.70
CA ILE A 43 11.09 -6.49 -22.67
C ILE A 43 11.38 -5.21 -23.43
N GLU A 44 10.52 -4.91 -24.40
CA GLU A 44 10.53 -3.65 -25.11
C GLU A 44 9.46 -2.70 -24.57
N ARG A 45 9.70 -1.41 -24.75
CA ARG A 45 8.69 -0.40 -24.43
C ARG A 45 7.61 -0.43 -25.50
N ASP A 46 6.36 -0.51 -25.08
CA ASP A 46 5.23 -0.32 -25.97
C ASP A 46 5.14 1.16 -26.41
N ALA A 47 5.25 1.40 -27.72
CA ALA A 47 5.18 2.72 -28.32
C ALA A 47 3.83 3.42 -28.08
N ALA A 48 2.76 2.68 -27.85
CA ALA A 48 1.43 3.22 -27.55
C ALA A 48 1.17 3.39 -26.03
N CYS A 49 2.14 3.08 -25.16
CA CYS A 49 1.95 3.14 -23.72
C CYS A 49 1.72 4.59 -23.24
N PRO A 50 0.58 4.89 -22.59
CA PRO A 50 0.27 6.25 -22.14
C PRO A 50 1.32 6.78 -21.14
N ALA A 51 1.84 5.93 -20.25
CA ALA A 51 2.81 6.34 -19.24
C ALA A 51 4.25 6.36 -19.78
N CYS A 52 4.76 5.23 -20.28
CA CYS A 52 6.16 5.09 -20.67
C CYS A 52 6.53 5.88 -21.93
N SER A 53 5.60 6.04 -22.86
CA SER A 53 5.86 6.63 -24.19
C SER A 53 5.25 8.02 -24.34
N HIS A 54 4.07 8.26 -23.76
CA HIS A 54 3.39 9.55 -23.84
C HIS A 54 3.51 10.42 -22.57
N GLY A 55 4.15 9.92 -21.50
CA GLY A 55 4.36 10.67 -20.26
C GLY A 55 3.07 11.04 -19.53
N ARG A 56 1.96 10.36 -19.84
CA ARG A 56 0.65 10.58 -19.20
C ARG A 56 0.55 9.74 -17.94
N TYR A 57 0.69 10.39 -16.78
CA TYR A 57 0.66 9.77 -15.47
C TYR A 57 -0.69 10.01 -14.79
N ASP A 58 -1.74 9.35 -15.29
CA ASP A 58 -3.12 9.48 -14.82
C ASP A 58 -3.28 9.23 -13.31
N PHE A 59 -2.32 8.54 -12.65
CA PHE A 59 -2.34 8.27 -11.21
C PHE A 59 -1.46 9.20 -10.36
N LEU A 60 -0.62 10.03 -11.00
CA LEU A 60 0.28 10.98 -10.35
C LEU A 60 -0.39 12.34 -10.14
N ASP A 61 -1.16 12.79 -11.13
CA ASP A 61 -1.74 14.14 -11.15
C ASP A 61 -3.17 14.23 -10.58
N VAL A 62 -3.80 13.08 -10.29
CA VAL A 62 -5.15 13.06 -9.72
C VAL A 62 -5.08 13.37 -8.24
N HIS A 63 -5.70 14.48 -7.83
CA HIS A 63 -6.13 14.71 -6.44
C HIS A 63 -7.12 13.60 -6.10
N ARG A 64 -6.64 12.55 -5.44
CA ARG A 64 -7.45 11.36 -5.24
C ARG A 64 -8.60 11.70 -4.30
N GLY A 65 -9.84 11.42 -4.72
CA GLY A 65 -10.93 11.22 -3.76
C GLY A 65 -10.62 10.00 -2.88
N THR A 66 -11.46 9.71 -1.89
CA THR A 66 -11.23 8.60 -0.96
C THR A 66 -10.99 7.27 -1.68
N CYS A 67 -9.75 6.76 -1.63
CA CYS A 67 -9.34 5.50 -2.25
C CYS A 67 -9.44 4.34 -1.27
N THR A 68 -9.96 3.21 -1.75
CA THR A 68 -9.98 1.94 -1.04
C THR A 68 -9.06 0.93 -1.71
N VAL A 69 -8.30 0.18 -0.92
CA VAL A 69 -7.46 -0.91 -1.41
C VAL A 69 -7.68 -2.12 -0.52
N SER A 70 -8.16 -3.22 -1.11
CA SER A 70 -8.23 -4.51 -0.42
C SER A 70 -6.82 -5.07 -0.22
N LEU A 71 -6.47 -5.44 1.02
CA LEU A 71 -5.19 -6.02 1.36
C LEU A 71 -5.29 -7.54 1.33
N CYS A 72 -4.40 -8.18 0.57
CA CYS A 72 -4.41 -9.64 0.41
C CYS A 72 -4.20 -10.38 1.75
N GLY A 73 -5.10 -11.32 2.04
CA GLY A 73 -4.92 -12.34 3.07
C GLY A 73 -5.49 -12.06 4.46
N ARG A 74 -6.26 -10.97 4.70
CA ARG A 74 -6.83 -10.66 6.05
C ARG A 74 -8.19 -9.96 6.08
N ASP A 75 -9.02 -10.09 5.04
CA ASP A 75 -10.35 -9.43 4.96
C ASP A 75 -10.31 -7.98 5.45
N SER A 76 -9.29 -7.25 5.00
CA SER A 76 -8.96 -5.92 5.48
C SER A 76 -8.87 -4.95 4.31
N VAL A 77 -9.51 -3.81 4.46
CA VAL A 77 -9.48 -2.74 3.46
C VAL A 77 -8.76 -1.54 4.05
N GLN A 78 -7.81 -1.00 3.29
CA GLN A 78 -7.23 0.30 3.57
C GLN A 78 -8.10 1.38 2.92
N VAL A 79 -8.62 2.30 3.72
CA VAL A 79 -9.30 3.52 3.29
C VAL A 79 -8.30 4.67 3.40
N SER A 80 -8.10 5.41 2.32
CA SER A 80 -7.23 6.58 2.27
C SER A 80 -8.07 7.78 1.86
N PRO A 81 -8.21 8.82 2.71
CA PRO A 81 -8.98 10.02 2.36
C PRO A 81 -8.25 10.84 1.29
N ALA A 82 -8.91 11.88 0.78
CA ALA A 82 -8.28 12.82 -0.13
C ALA A 82 -7.08 13.53 0.50
N ASP A 83 -6.12 13.90 -0.34
CA ASP A 83 -4.84 14.49 0.07
C ASP A 83 -5.04 15.71 0.99
N GLY A 84 -4.20 15.82 2.03
CA GLY A 84 -4.22 16.93 2.98
C GLY A 84 -4.97 16.67 4.30
N THR A 85 -5.46 15.45 4.53
CA THR A 85 -6.10 15.09 5.81
C THR A 85 -5.03 14.91 6.90
N VAL A 86 -5.04 15.78 7.91
CA VAL A 86 -4.26 15.62 9.14
C VAL A 86 -5.20 15.30 10.27
N VAL A 87 -5.03 14.11 10.86
CA VAL A 87 -5.88 13.66 11.96
C VAL A 87 -5.27 14.02 13.30
N ASP A 88 -6.05 14.70 14.14
CA ASP A 88 -5.77 14.81 15.55
C ASP A 88 -6.22 13.54 16.30
N PHE A 89 -5.24 12.73 16.69
CA PHE A 89 -5.49 11.51 17.44
C PHE A 89 -6.12 11.75 18.81
N GLU A 90 -5.91 12.89 19.47
CA GLU A 90 -6.54 13.13 20.78
C GLU A 90 -8.05 13.30 20.64
N THR A 91 -8.48 14.09 19.65
CA THR A 91 -9.90 14.27 19.32
C THR A 91 -10.55 12.95 18.94
N VAL A 92 -9.93 12.18 18.04
CA VAL A 92 -10.47 10.88 17.60
C VAL A 92 -10.47 9.86 18.75
N ALA A 93 -9.42 9.81 19.57
CA ALA A 93 -9.36 8.90 20.72
C ALA A 93 -10.46 9.19 21.74
N THR A 94 -10.72 10.48 22.01
CA THR A 94 -11.77 10.88 22.96
C THR A 94 -13.16 10.44 22.49
N ARG A 95 -13.44 10.55 21.19
CA ARG A 95 -14.70 10.07 20.59
C ARG A 95 -14.83 8.54 20.60
N LEU A 96 -13.72 7.81 20.42
CA LEU A 96 -13.73 6.35 20.29
C LEU A 96 -13.64 5.60 21.63
N ARG A 97 -13.09 6.20 22.69
CA ARG A 97 -12.97 5.59 24.03
C ARG A 97 -14.29 5.06 24.61
N PRO A 98 -15.45 5.71 24.45
CA PRO A 98 -16.73 5.16 24.91
C PRO A 98 -17.18 3.90 24.18
N LEU A 99 -16.68 3.67 22.96
CA LEU A 99 -17.12 2.59 22.07
C LEU A 99 -16.22 1.34 22.15
N GLY A 100 -15.06 1.43 22.80
CA GLY A 100 -14.10 0.34 22.85
C GLY A 100 -12.71 0.73 23.35
N THR A 101 -11.74 -0.15 23.14
CA THR A 101 -10.36 0.09 23.59
C THR A 101 -9.62 0.93 22.55
N VAL A 102 -9.05 2.06 22.97
CA VAL A 102 -8.23 2.92 22.12
C VAL A 102 -6.79 2.93 22.63
N ARG A 103 -5.85 2.69 21.72
CA ARG A 103 -4.40 2.88 21.94
C ARG A 103 -3.87 3.88 20.94
N ALA A 104 -3.41 5.03 21.41
CA ALA A 104 -2.79 6.04 20.55
C ALA A 104 -1.28 6.09 20.79
N SER A 105 -0.53 6.27 19.71
CA SER A 105 0.91 6.53 19.69
C SER A 105 1.17 7.79 18.87
N THR A 106 2.42 8.24 18.83
CA THR A 106 2.83 9.38 18.00
C THR A 106 2.51 9.15 16.52
N PHE A 107 2.48 7.92 16.01
CA PHE A 107 2.35 7.65 14.57
C PHE A 107 1.01 7.02 14.17
N MET A 108 0.33 6.36 15.10
CA MET A 108 -0.85 5.54 14.82
C MET A 108 -1.81 5.50 16.01
N LEU A 109 -3.10 5.50 15.72
CA LEU A 109 -4.18 5.20 16.66
C LEU A 109 -4.82 3.87 16.30
N THR A 110 -4.92 2.96 17.27
CA THR A 110 -5.62 1.68 17.14
C THR A 110 -6.87 1.71 17.98
N PHE A 111 -8.01 1.42 17.35
CA PHE A 111 -9.28 1.17 18.01
C PHE A 111 -9.65 -0.30 17.85
N THR A 112 -10.08 -0.92 18.95
CA THR A 112 -10.51 -2.31 18.99
C THR A 112 -11.86 -2.41 19.68
N SER A 113 -12.83 -3.02 19.01
CA SER A 113 -14.12 -3.42 19.55
C SER A 113 -14.33 -4.92 19.28
N PRO A 114 -15.37 -5.55 19.86
CA PRO A 114 -15.62 -6.98 19.67
C PRO A 114 -15.74 -7.42 18.20
N ASP A 115 -16.23 -6.52 17.34
CA ASP A 115 -16.58 -6.84 15.96
C ASP A 115 -15.54 -6.37 14.94
N ARG A 116 -14.60 -5.49 15.32
CA ARG A 116 -13.67 -4.87 14.36
C ARG A 116 -12.43 -4.25 15.01
N GLU A 117 -11.39 -4.14 14.18
CA GLU A 117 -10.17 -3.40 14.48
C GLU A 117 -9.95 -2.31 13.44
N ILE A 118 -9.66 -1.09 13.89
CA ILE A 118 -9.35 0.07 13.05
C ILE A 118 -7.97 0.59 13.43
N ARG A 119 -7.06 0.69 12.46
CA ARG A 119 -5.75 1.34 12.63
C ARG A 119 -5.70 2.60 11.79
N LEU A 120 -5.62 3.75 12.43
CA LEU A 120 -5.63 5.07 11.84
C LEU A 120 -4.23 5.69 11.88
N PHE A 121 -3.80 6.24 10.75
CA PHE A 121 -2.53 6.95 10.57
C PHE A 121 -2.77 8.47 10.57
N ARG A 122 -1.71 9.26 10.79
CA ARG A 122 -1.81 10.73 10.87
C ARG A 122 -2.28 11.39 9.59
N ASP A 123 -1.96 10.78 8.46
CA ASP A 123 -2.38 11.21 7.12
C ASP A 123 -3.83 10.81 6.79
N GLY A 124 -4.59 10.36 7.80
CA GLY A 124 -5.99 9.98 7.67
C GLY A 124 -6.21 8.58 7.10
N ARG A 125 -5.17 7.87 6.63
CA ARG A 125 -5.32 6.48 6.19
C ARG A 125 -5.82 5.63 7.35
N ALA A 126 -6.75 4.73 7.08
CA ALA A 126 -7.20 3.73 8.04
C ALA A 126 -7.16 2.33 7.43
N ILE A 127 -6.69 1.35 8.20
CA ILE A 127 -6.84 -0.07 7.89
C ILE A 127 -7.97 -0.60 8.76
N ILE A 128 -9.01 -1.12 8.12
CA ILE A 128 -10.18 -1.70 8.78
C ILE A 128 -10.14 -3.19 8.52
N THR A 129 -10.18 -3.99 9.59
CA THR A 129 -10.18 -5.46 9.53
C THR A 129 -11.60 -6.00 9.67
N SER A 130 -11.85 -7.21 9.17
CA SER A 130 -13.15 -7.89 9.22
C SER A 130 -14.23 -7.20 8.36
N VAL A 131 -13.85 -6.73 7.18
CA VAL A 131 -14.76 -6.10 6.21
C VAL A 131 -14.94 -6.99 4.98
N ARG A 132 -16.18 -7.08 4.49
CA ARG A 132 -16.55 -7.91 3.34
C ARG A 132 -16.17 -7.27 2.02
N ASP A 133 -16.30 -5.94 1.95
CA ASP A 133 -16.08 -5.17 0.74
C ASP A 133 -15.64 -3.73 1.06
N GLU A 134 -15.25 -3.02 0.01
CA GLU A 134 -14.78 -1.63 0.10
C GLU A 134 -15.88 -0.65 0.52
N SER A 135 -17.14 -0.93 0.19
CA SER A 135 -18.27 -0.08 0.54
C SER A 135 -18.52 -0.08 2.05
N GLN A 136 -18.50 -1.27 2.66
CA GLN A 136 -18.57 -1.44 4.11
C GLN A 136 -17.41 -0.73 4.80
N ALA A 137 -16.19 -0.83 4.26
CA ALA A 137 -15.03 -0.14 4.80
C ALA A 137 -15.19 1.39 4.75
N LYS A 138 -15.72 1.94 3.65
CA LYS A 138 -16.01 3.38 3.55
C LYS A 138 -17.06 3.84 4.56
N SER A 139 -18.15 3.11 4.73
CA SER A 139 -19.17 3.46 5.73
C SER A 139 -18.60 3.47 7.15
N ILE A 140 -17.84 2.43 7.52
CA ILE A 140 -17.20 2.36 8.84
C ILE A 140 -16.21 3.52 9.02
N TYR A 141 -15.47 3.87 7.97
CA TYR A 141 -14.56 5.00 8.02
C TYR A 141 -15.31 6.32 8.29
N SER A 142 -16.38 6.61 7.56
CA SER A 142 -17.20 7.81 7.77
C SER A 142 -17.87 7.83 9.16
N ASP A 143 -18.36 6.69 9.64
CA ASP A 143 -19.02 6.61 10.95
C ASP A 143 -18.05 6.82 12.13
N TYR A 144 -16.85 6.23 12.06
CA TYR A 144 -15.90 6.19 13.20
C TYR A 144 -14.83 7.27 13.14
N ILE A 145 -14.40 7.68 11.93
CA ILE A 145 -13.32 8.66 11.72
C ILE A 145 -13.90 10.01 11.31
N GLY A 146 -14.96 10.05 10.50
CA GLY A 146 -15.70 11.27 10.19
C GLY A 146 -14.91 12.27 9.34
N PHE A 147 -14.77 11.94 8.05
CA PHE A 147 -14.52 12.88 6.96
C PHE A 147 -15.45 12.52 5.79
#